data_AF-A0A3M9Z7W7-F1
#
_entry.id   AF-A0A3M9Z7W7-F1
#
_cell.length_a   1.000
_cell.length_b   1.000
_cell.length_c   1.000
_cell.angle_alpha   90.00
_cell.angle_beta   90.00
_cell.angle_gamma   90.00
#
_symmetry.space_group_name_H-M   'P 1'
#
loop_
_entity.id
_entity.type
_entity.pdbx_description
1 polymer ?
#
loop_
_entity_poly.entity_id
_entity_poly.type
_entity_poly.pdbx_seq_one_letter_code
_entity_poly.pdbx_strand_id
1 'polypeptide(L)'
;MFRRWFVPIAATITALTFLLSFTIHPAKSQSNALWQVYETSLKSAKYVDLTHAFSPTIPVWQGFGKATFKPAVAGAEIPDYVKVGEEYTYGTHGFIATAYELPTDQYGTQLDPPAHWEEYGATISDLPATFAVRPLVVIDIHEKVAQDPGYHATIDDIKAWEAKHGTIPEGAVVMIRSDWYKKWFTETARFNQKPFPGVKLDALQFLHLERQILFHGHEPLDTDTTPNLEGEAWLLHNHYTQAEGVANLDQVPAAGALVSIGFAKPEGGTGGYARYIAICPPDWQYGVSVLEAPGAPLPKQPHPLRRDANGVLKPTP
;
A
#
# COMPACT_ATOMS: atom_id res chain seq x y z
N MET A 1 -37.82 106.12 22.11
CA MET A 1 -38.92 105.36 22.73
C MET A 1 -38.74 103.89 22.38
N PHE A 2 -38.52 103.04 23.39
CA PHE A 2 -38.50 101.55 23.40
C PHE A 2 -37.54 100.73 22.51
N ARG A 3 -36.50 100.22 23.20
CA ARG A 3 -35.70 98.97 23.06
C ARG A 3 -36.24 97.84 22.13
N ARG A 4 -35.34 97.21 21.36
CA ARG A 4 -34.74 95.87 21.64
C ARG A 4 -33.76 95.44 20.53
N TRP A 5 -32.67 94.80 20.93
CA TRP A 5 -31.63 94.17 20.11
C TRP A 5 -32.09 92.80 19.60
N PHE A 6 -31.71 92.40 18.39
CA PHE A 6 -31.60 90.99 17.98
C PHE A 6 -30.53 90.80 16.90
N VAL A 7 -29.65 89.82 17.15
CA VAL A 7 -28.66 89.22 16.24
C VAL A 7 -29.33 88.10 15.44
N PRO A 8 -28.83 87.73 14.25
CA PRO A 8 -28.80 86.31 13.90
C PRO A 8 -27.42 85.81 13.50
N ILE A 9 -27.15 84.61 14.02
CA ILE A 9 -25.96 83.78 13.96
C ILE A 9 -25.93 83.02 12.63
N ALA A 10 -24.73 82.93 12.03
CA ALA A 10 -24.46 82.11 10.85
C ALA A 10 -24.62 80.61 11.14
N ALA A 11 -25.35 79.90 10.29
CA ALA A 11 -25.54 78.45 10.34
C ALA A 11 -24.49 77.76 9.44
N THR A 12 -23.56 77.04 10.06
CA THR A 12 -22.61 76.13 9.41
C THR A 12 -23.28 74.76 9.22
N ILE A 13 -23.31 74.27 7.97
CA ILE A 13 -23.77 72.92 7.63
C ILE A 13 -22.58 71.96 7.77
N THR A 14 -22.62 71.10 8.77
CA THR A 14 -21.63 70.01 8.96
C THR A 14 -22.16 68.74 8.30
N ALA A 15 -21.55 68.32 7.20
CA ALA A 15 -21.85 67.05 6.54
C ALA A 15 -21.23 65.89 7.34
N LEU A 16 -22.07 64.99 7.88
CA LEU A 16 -21.65 63.76 8.52
C LEU A 16 -21.39 62.69 7.45
N THR A 17 -20.11 62.42 7.14
CA THR A 17 -19.71 61.25 6.34
C THR A 17 -19.70 60.00 7.24
N PHE A 18 -20.66 59.10 7.03
CA PHE A 18 -20.62 57.74 7.55
C PHE A 18 -19.51 56.94 6.83
N LEU A 19 -18.37 56.76 7.49
CA LEU A 19 -17.35 55.79 7.08
C LEU A 19 -17.85 54.39 7.44
N LEU A 20 -18.38 53.66 6.47
CA LEU A 20 -18.53 52.20 6.57
C LEU A 20 -17.13 51.58 6.55
N SER A 21 -16.61 51.24 7.73
CA SER A 21 -15.45 50.36 7.87
C SER A 21 -15.85 48.95 7.43
N PHE A 22 -15.68 48.64 6.14
CA PHE A 22 -15.64 47.25 5.69
C PHE A 22 -14.40 46.61 6.29
N THR A 23 -14.57 45.83 7.37
CA THR A 23 -13.57 44.87 7.81
C THR A 23 -13.51 43.77 6.74
N ILE A 24 -12.67 43.99 5.73
CA ILE A 24 -12.22 42.93 4.83
C ILE A 24 -11.48 41.94 5.73
N HIS A 25 -12.18 40.89 6.17
CA HIS A 25 -11.50 39.72 6.69
C HIS A 25 -10.70 39.16 5.52
N PRO A 26 -9.35 39.13 5.56
CA PRO A 26 -8.62 38.36 4.57
C PRO A 26 -9.16 36.94 4.66
N ALA A 27 -9.74 36.45 3.56
CA ALA A 27 -10.07 35.05 3.44
C ALA A 27 -8.82 34.28 3.87
N LYS A 28 -8.93 33.44 4.92
CA LYS A 28 -7.84 32.57 5.33
C LYS A 28 -7.45 31.77 4.08
N SER A 29 -6.34 32.15 3.44
CA SER A 29 -5.69 31.33 2.42
C SER A 29 -5.39 30.01 3.10
N GLN A 30 -6.19 28.98 2.81
CA GLN A 30 -5.92 27.64 3.29
C GLN A 30 -4.55 27.27 2.73
N SER A 31 -3.54 27.19 3.59
CA SER A 31 -2.20 26.80 3.15
C SER A 31 -2.29 25.40 2.55
N ASN A 32 -1.93 25.25 1.29
CA ASN A 32 -1.85 23.94 0.62
C ASN A 32 -0.61 23.16 1.11
N ALA A 33 -0.46 23.00 2.43
CA ALA A 33 0.75 22.47 3.06
C ALA A 33 1.07 21.05 2.58
N LEU A 34 0.06 20.19 2.41
CA LEU A 34 0.27 18.84 1.87
C LEU A 34 0.66 18.85 0.39
N TRP A 35 0.19 19.82 -0.41
CA TRP A 35 0.65 19.97 -1.78
C TRP A 35 2.09 20.46 -1.83
N GLN A 36 2.50 21.30 -0.87
CA GLN A 36 3.91 21.69 -0.74
C GLN A 36 4.78 20.47 -0.41
N VAL A 37 4.38 19.62 0.55
CA VAL A 37 5.08 18.35 0.83
C VAL A 37 5.19 17.49 -0.42
N TYR A 38 4.11 17.40 -1.20
CA TYR A 38 4.14 16.68 -2.47
C TYR A 38 5.15 17.29 -3.44
N GLU A 39 5.05 18.58 -3.72
CA GLU A 39 5.91 19.28 -4.68
C GLU A 39 7.39 19.29 -4.27
N THR A 40 7.69 19.40 -2.98
CA THR A 40 9.08 19.51 -2.49
C THR A 40 9.73 18.18 -2.15
N SER A 41 8.95 17.10 -1.99
CA SER A 41 9.48 15.84 -1.47
C SER A 41 8.98 14.63 -2.23
N LEU A 42 7.66 14.46 -2.41
CA LEU A 42 7.11 13.23 -2.99
C LEU A 42 7.24 13.19 -4.52
N LYS A 43 7.17 14.35 -5.19
CA LYS A 43 7.20 14.42 -6.66
C LYS A 43 8.53 13.96 -7.25
N SER A 44 9.64 14.31 -6.60
CA SER A 44 10.98 13.88 -6.98
C SER A 44 11.42 12.57 -6.32
N ALA A 45 10.70 12.08 -5.31
CA ALA A 45 11.00 10.82 -4.65
C ALA A 45 10.98 9.64 -5.63
N LYS A 46 11.71 8.58 -5.29
CA LYS A 46 11.76 7.34 -6.06
C LYS A 46 10.74 6.35 -5.52
N TYR A 47 9.89 5.83 -6.39
CA TYR A 47 8.86 4.86 -6.05
C TYR A 47 9.31 3.46 -6.47
N VAL A 48 9.39 2.55 -5.50
CA VAL A 48 9.74 1.14 -5.70
C VAL A 48 8.52 0.27 -5.39
N ASP A 49 8.13 -0.57 -6.34
CA ASP A 49 7.00 -1.48 -6.19
C ASP A 49 7.43 -2.71 -5.36
N LEU A 50 6.80 -2.91 -4.20
CA LEU A 50 7.10 -4.02 -3.28
C LEU A 50 6.06 -5.15 -3.39
N THR A 51 5.34 -5.20 -4.50
CA THR A 51 4.24 -6.13 -4.73
C THR A 51 4.48 -6.97 -5.98
N HIS A 52 4.28 -8.28 -5.85
CA HIS A 52 4.22 -9.17 -7.00
C HIS A 52 2.89 -8.98 -7.74
N ALA A 53 2.94 -8.86 -9.07
CA ALA A 53 1.73 -9.00 -9.87
C ALA A 53 1.18 -10.43 -9.71
N PHE A 54 -0.05 -10.54 -9.20
CA PHE A 54 -0.70 -11.84 -9.05
C PHE A 54 -1.09 -12.41 -10.43
N SER A 55 -0.95 -13.73 -10.57
CA SER A 55 -1.28 -14.46 -11.79
C SER A 55 -1.61 -15.91 -11.45
N PRO A 56 -2.25 -16.68 -12.35
CA PRO A 56 -2.56 -18.09 -12.12
C PRO A 56 -1.34 -18.99 -11.84
N THR A 57 -0.12 -18.52 -12.07
CA THR A 57 1.10 -19.33 -11.98
C THR A 57 1.97 -19.02 -10.77
N ILE A 58 1.58 -18.06 -9.91
CA ILE A 58 2.35 -17.68 -8.72
C ILE A 58 2.35 -18.78 -7.63
N PRO A 59 3.25 -18.71 -6.64
CA PRO A 59 3.15 -19.51 -5.42
C PRO A 59 1.86 -19.20 -4.66
N VAL A 60 1.26 -20.23 -4.09
CA VAL A 60 0.10 -20.11 -3.19
C VAL A 60 0.23 -21.18 -2.12
N TRP A 61 -0.19 -20.89 -0.89
CA TRP A 61 -0.15 -21.87 0.19
C TRP A 61 -0.81 -23.19 -0.23
N GLN A 62 -0.18 -24.30 0.17
CA GLN A 62 -0.48 -25.64 -0.36
C GLN A 62 -1.92 -26.13 -0.15
N GLY A 63 -2.64 -25.55 0.82
CA GLY A 63 -4.05 -25.86 1.07
C GLY A 63 -5.04 -25.10 0.16
N PHE A 64 -4.59 -24.09 -0.58
CA PHE A 64 -5.45 -23.30 -1.46
C PHE A 64 -5.28 -23.66 -2.95
N GLY A 65 -6.33 -23.38 -3.72
CA GLY A 65 -6.30 -23.49 -5.18
C GLY A 65 -5.52 -22.35 -5.85
N LYS A 66 -5.26 -22.50 -7.15
CA LYS A 66 -4.71 -21.41 -7.98
C LYS A 66 -5.85 -20.58 -8.59
N ALA A 67 -5.58 -19.29 -8.80
CA ALA A 67 -6.50 -18.40 -9.48
C ALA A 67 -6.70 -18.82 -10.95
N THR A 68 -7.88 -18.51 -11.50
CA THR A 68 -8.15 -18.64 -12.95
C THR A 68 -8.49 -17.28 -13.53
N PHE A 69 -7.82 -16.90 -14.61
CA PHE A 69 -8.07 -15.65 -15.32
C PHE A 69 -8.74 -15.97 -16.66
N LYS A 70 -9.84 -15.29 -16.97
CA LYS A 70 -10.58 -15.52 -18.21
C LYS A 70 -11.22 -14.24 -18.75
N PRO A 71 -11.68 -14.21 -20.02
CA PRO A 71 -12.53 -13.12 -20.50
C PRO A 71 -13.76 -12.97 -19.62
N ALA A 72 -14.14 -11.73 -19.33
CA ALA A 72 -15.46 -11.47 -18.77
C ALA A 72 -16.52 -11.76 -19.84
N VAL A 73 -17.60 -12.41 -19.42
CA VAL A 73 -18.76 -12.69 -20.26
C VAL A 73 -19.96 -11.90 -19.78
N ALA A 74 -20.91 -11.62 -20.67
CA ALA A 74 -22.13 -10.92 -20.29
C ALA A 74 -23.00 -11.78 -19.37
N GLY A 75 -23.30 -11.26 -18.17
CA GLY A 75 -24.23 -11.88 -17.22
C GLY A 75 -25.70 -11.63 -17.55
N ALA A 76 -25.98 -10.67 -18.43
CA ALA A 76 -27.31 -10.34 -18.91
C ALA A 76 -27.23 -9.96 -20.40
N GLU A 77 -28.31 -10.20 -21.13
CA GLU A 77 -28.43 -9.74 -22.51
C GLU A 77 -28.63 -8.22 -22.55
N ILE A 78 -27.96 -7.57 -23.50
CA ILE A 78 -28.22 -6.18 -23.88
C ILE A 78 -28.66 -6.22 -25.34
N PRO A 79 -29.92 -5.84 -25.66
CA PRO A 79 -30.45 -5.87 -27.02
C PRO A 79 -29.52 -5.20 -28.02
N ASP A 80 -29.34 -5.85 -29.17
CA ASP A 80 -28.48 -5.42 -30.27
C ASP A 80 -26.99 -5.22 -29.93
N TYR A 81 -26.54 -5.69 -28.75
CA TYR A 81 -25.18 -5.47 -28.28
C TYR A 81 -24.45 -6.75 -27.84
N VAL A 82 -25.00 -7.52 -26.88
CA VAL A 82 -24.33 -8.73 -26.35
C VAL A 82 -25.35 -9.73 -25.79
N LYS A 83 -25.09 -11.03 -25.97
CA LYS A 83 -25.92 -12.11 -25.40
C LYS A 83 -25.32 -12.67 -24.11
N VAL A 84 -26.16 -13.25 -23.25
CA VAL A 84 -25.70 -13.95 -22.04
C VAL A 84 -24.63 -15.00 -22.39
N GLY A 85 -23.50 -14.95 -21.70
CA GLY A 85 -22.36 -15.85 -21.90
C GLY A 85 -21.40 -15.44 -23.02
N GLU A 86 -21.70 -14.39 -23.79
CA GLU A 86 -20.80 -13.88 -24.82
C GLU A 86 -19.64 -13.07 -24.21
N GLU A 87 -18.43 -13.25 -24.75
CA GLU A 87 -17.23 -12.54 -24.31
C GLU A 87 -17.17 -11.12 -24.85
N TYR A 88 -16.70 -10.17 -24.02
CA TYR A 88 -16.41 -8.82 -24.48
C TYR A 88 -15.09 -8.78 -25.27
N THR A 89 -15.14 -8.27 -26.49
CA THR A 89 -14.03 -8.22 -27.46
C THR A 89 -13.89 -6.82 -28.06
N TYR A 90 -12.65 -6.41 -28.40
CA TYR A 90 -12.44 -5.14 -29.08
C TYR A 90 -13.18 -5.03 -30.43
N GLY A 91 -13.28 -6.12 -31.18
CA GLY A 91 -13.87 -6.11 -32.52
C GLY A 91 -15.39 -5.92 -32.53
N THR A 92 -16.09 -6.55 -31.60
CA THR A 92 -17.56 -6.47 -31.52
C THR A 92 -18.02 -5.36 -30.58
N HIS A 93 -17.36 -5.22 -29.43
CA HIS A 93 -17.84 -4.42 -28.30
C HIS A 93 -17.00 -3.15 -28.06
N GLY A 94 -15.84 -3.01 -28.72
CA GLY A 94 -14.92 -1.89 -28.51
C GLY A 94 -14.12 -1.95 -27.21
N PHE A 95 -14.35 -2.95 -26.35
CA PHE A 95 -13.60 -3.16 -25.11
C PHE A 95 -13.46 -4.64 -24.76
N ILE A 96 -12.58 -4.92 -23.79
CA ILE A 96 -12.46 -6.22 -23.13
C ILE A 96 -12.49 -6.03 -21.62
N ALA A 97 -12.91 -7.06 -20.90
CA ALA A 97 -12.74 -7.14 -19.45
C ALA A 97 -12.20 -8.54 -19.07
N THR A 98 -11.56 -8.63 -17.91
CA THR A 98 -11.04 -9.90 -17.36
C THR A 98 -11.89 -10.27 -16.16
N ALA A 99 -12.34 -11.52 -16.11
CA ALA A 99 -12.89 -12.14 -14.90
C ALA A 99 -11.75 -12.85 -14.17
N TYR A 100 -11.70 -12.64 -12.86
CA TYR A 100 -10.78 -13.30 -11.94
C TYR A 100 -11.56 -14.23 -11.04
N GLU A 101 -11.23 -15.51 -11.07
CA GLU A 101 -11.71 -16.50 -10.11
C GLU A 101 -10.59 -16.71 -9.10
N LEU A 102 -10.76 -16.14 -7.90
CA LEU A 102 -9.81 -16.19 -6.82
C LEU A 102 -10.33 -17.16 -5.76
N PRO A 103 -9.64 -18.29 -5.50
CA PRO A 103 -10.13 -19.31 -4.58
C PRO A 103 -9.94 -18.94 -3.10
N THR A 104 -9.15 -17.92 -2.82
CA THR A 104 -8.82 -17.43 -1.47
C THR A 104 -8.47 -15.94 -1.54
N ASP A 105 -8.69 -15.21 -0.46
CA ASP A 105 -8.18 -13.84 -0.25
C ASP A 105 -6.70 -13.83 0.17
N GLN A 106 -6.14 -15.00 0.47
CA GLN A 106 -4.73 -15.27 0.75
C GLN A 106 -3.97 -15.62 -0.56
N TYR A 107 -3.84 -14.64 -1.46
CA TYR A 107 -3.23 -14.84 -2.79
C TYR A 107 -2.31 -13.69 -3.24
N GLY A 108 -1.03 -14.00 -3.44
CA GLY A 108 -0.03 -13.04 -3.91
C GLY A 108 0.61 -12.26 -2.76
N THR A 109 1.00 -11.01 -3.00
CA THR A 109 1.40 -10.11 -1.92
C THR A 109 0.15 -9.67 -1.15
N GLN A 110 0.16 -9.86 0.16
CA GLN A 110 -1.06 -9.78 0.96
C GLN A 110 -0.88 -9.10 2.32
N LEU A 111 -2.01 -8.72 2.91
CA LEU A 111 -2.14 -8.18 4.27
C LEU A 111 -3.15 -9.02 5.04
N ASP A 112 -2.73 -9.57 6.18
CA ASP A 112 -3.58 -10.39 7.03
C ASP A 112 -4.16 -9.57 8.16
N PRO A 113 -5.50 -9.43 8.22
CA PRO A 113 -6.19 -8.83 9.34
C PRO A 113 -6.38 -9.87 10.47
N PRO A 114 -6.64 -9.43 11.73
CA PRO A 114 -6.84 -10.36 12.85
C PRO A 114 -7.92 -11.42 12.62
N ALA A 115 -9.01 -11.08 11.90
CA ALA A 115 -10.11 -12.00 11.59
C ALA A 115 -9.68 -13.27 10.84
N HIS A 116 -8.46 -13.30 10.29
CA HIS A 116 -7.90 -14.49 9.69
C HIS A 116 -7.78 -15.66 10.69
N TRP A 117 -7.44 -15.38 11.96
CA TRP A 117 -7.24 -16.38 13.01
C TRP A 117 -8.02 -16.09 14.31
N GLU A 118 -8.51 -14.87 14.50
CA GLU A 118 -9.23 -14.44 15.70
C GLU A 118 -10.72 -14.21 15.41
N GLU A 119 -11.61 -14.95 16.07
CA GLU A 119 -13.07 -14.90 15.85
C GLU A 119 -13.66 -13.50 16.08
N TYR A 120 -13.06 -12.73 16.99
CA TYR A 120 -13.44 -11.34 17.29
C TYR A 120 -12.50 -10.31 16.65
N GLY A 121 -11.69 -10.75 15.69
CA GLY A 121 -10.70 -9.94 15.01
C GLY A 121 -11.31 -8.93 14.06
N ALA A 122 -10.61 -7.81 13.85
CA ALA A 122 -10.94 -6.89 12.77
C ALA A 122 -10.80 -7.60 11.41
N THR A 123 -11.74 -7.37 10.51
CA THR A 123 -11.68 -7.81 9.11
C THR A 123 -10.83 -6.84 8.28
N ILE A 124 -10.46 -7.23 7.06
CA ILE A 124 -9.70 -6.34 6.15
C ILE A 124 -10.47 -5.04 5.88
N SER A 125 -11.80 -5.08 5.86
CA SER A 125 -12.65 -3.90 5.64
C SER A 125 -12.75 -2.96 6.86
N ASP A 126 -12.39 -3.44 8.04
CA ASP A 126 -12.40 -2.65 9.28
C ASP A 126 -11.12 -1.82 9.43
N LEU A 127 -10.05 -2.17 8.72
CA LEU A 127 -8.78 -1.46 8.83
C LEU A 127 -8.93 0.02 8.45
N PRO A 128 -8.43 0.94 9.30
CA PRO A 128 -8.62 2.37 9.09
C PRO A 128 -7.76 2.88 7.92
N ALA A 129 -8.24 3.93 7.25
CA ALA A 129 -7.52 4.61 6.17
C ALA A 129 -6.14 5.16 6.62
N THR A 130 -5.90 5.27 7.93
CA THR A 130 -4.61 5.66 8.46
C THR A 130 -3.50 4.67 8.12
N PHE A 131 -3.79 3.43 7.70
CA PHE A 131 -2.77 2.50 7.16
C PHE A 131 -2.05 3.04 5.91
N ALA A 132 -2.68 3.97 5.17
CA ALA A 132 -2.26 4.34 3.83
C ALA A 132 -0.80 4.76 3.68
N VAL A 133 -0.19 5.42 4.69
CA VAL A 133 1.21 5.85 4.64
C VAL A 133 1.88 5.69 6.02
N ARG A 134 3.06 5.05 6.05
CA ARG A 134 3.88 4.87 7.27
C ARG A 134 5.38 4.99 7.01
N PRO A 135 6.21 5.24 8.03
CA PRO A 135 7.64 4.99 7.95
C PRO A 135 7.91 3.53 7.56
N LEU A 136 8.86 3.33 6.65
CA LEU A 136 9.33 2.00 6.25
C LEU A 136 10.69 1.72 6.90
N VAL A 137 10.77 0.59 7.60
CA VAL A 137 11.99 0.02 8.15
C VAL A 137 12.25 -1.30 7.44
N VAL A 138 13.48 -1.53 6.99
CA VAL A 138 13.89 -2.80 6.37
C VAL A 138 15.04 -3.40 7.14
N ILE A 139 14.78 -4.53 7.80
CA ILE A 139 15.76 -5.33 8.54
C ILE A 139 16.25 -6.43 7.62
N ASP A 140 17.55 -6.43 7.34
CA ASP A 140 18.15 -7.32 6.35
C ASP A 140 18.81 -8.54 7.00
N ILE A 141 18.30 -9.73 6.65
CA ILE A 141 18.83 -11.03 7.08
C ILE A 141 19.29 -11.91 5.90
N HIS A 142 19.32 -11.39 4.66
CA HIS A 142 19.51 -12.22 3.46
C HIS A 142 20.82 -13.03 3.45
N GLU A 143 21.92 -12.49 3.98
CA GLU A 143 23.20 -13.22 4.07
C GLU A 143 23.12 -14.43 5.02
N LYS A 144 22.30 -14.33 6.06
CA LYS A 144 22.04 -15.42 7.00
C LYS A 144 21.13 -16.47 6.37
N VAL A 145 20.11 -16.02 5.64
CA VAL A 145 19.21 -16.90 4.88
C VAL A 145 19.95 -17.65 3.76
N ALA A 146 20.94 -17.02 3.14
CA ALA A 146 21.79 -17.68 2.16
C ALA A 146 22.63 -18.83 2.75
N GLN A 147 22.96 -18.77 4.05
CA GLN A 147 23.70 -19.81 4.78
C GLN A 147 22.76 -20.86 5.38
N ASP A 148 21.61 -20.42 5.86
CA ASP A 148 20.56 -21.24 6.45
C ASP A 148 19.19 -20.78 5.91
N PRO A 149 18.61 -21.50 4.92
CA PRO A 149 17.30 -21.14 4.36
C PRO A 149 16.16 -21.13 5.38
N GLY A 150 16.35 -21.67 6.59
CA GLY A 150 15.41 -21.63 7.71
C GLY A 150 15.72 -20.57 8.76
N TYR A 151 16.63 -19.63 8.47
CA TYR A 151 16.97 -18.59 9.44
C TYR A 151 15.75 -17.72 9.76
N HIS A 152 15.40 -17.63 11.04
CA HIS A 152 14.37 -16.72 11.53
C HIS A 152 15.01 -15.48 12.16
N ALA A 153 14.55 -14.29 11.74
CA ALA A 153 14.98 -13.01 12.30
C ALA A 153 14.81 -12.97 13.82
N THR A 154 15.78 -12.35 14.48
CA THR A 154 15.95 -12.33 15.94
C THR A 154 15.91 -10.92 16.50
N ILE A 155 15.79 -10.79 17.83
CA ILE A 155 15.96 -9.51 18.51
C ILE A 155 17.35 -8.90 18.26
N ASP A 156 18.38 -9.72 18.09
CA ASP A 156 19.73 -9.23 17.80
C ASP A 156 19.84 -8.61 16.40
N ASP A 157 19.10 -9.12 15.40
CA ASP A 157 18.97 -8.49 14.08
C ASP A 157 18.34 -7.09 14.19
N ILE A 158 17.26 -7.00 14.97
CA ILE A 158 16.55 -5.75 15.22
C ILE A 158 17.47 -4.75 15.92
N LYS A 159 18.16 -5.16 17.00
CA LYS A 159 19.09 -4.30 17.74
C LYS A 159 20.30 -3.88 16.89
N ALA A 160 20.81 -4.76 16.03
CA ALA A 160 21.89 -4.42 15.11
C ALA A 160 21.46 -3.35 14.10
N TRP A 161 20.22 -3.45 13.59
CA TRP A 161 19.63 -2.41 12.75
C TRP A 161 19.50 -1.09 13.52
N GLU A 162 18.96 -1.13 14.75
CA GLU A 162 18.76 0.08 15.56
C GLU A 162 20.08 0.76 15.95
N ALA A 163 21.14 -0.01 16.19
CA ALA A 163 22.47 0.54 16.47
C ALA A 163 23.02 1.39 15.30
N LYS A 164 22.57 1.11 14.07
CA LYS A 164 22.99 1.83 12.86
C LYS A 164 22.02 2.95 12.46
N HIS A 165 20.73 2.77 12.68
CA HIS A 165 19.66 3.61 12.12
C HIS A 165 18.85 4.38 13.17
N GLY A 166 19.10 4.14 14.46
CA GLY A 166 18.30 4.65 15.56
C GLY A 166 17.12 3.75 15.90
N THR A 167 16.38 4.10 16.96
CA THR A 167 15.20 3.34 17.40
C THR A 167 14.14 3.28 16.31
N ILE A 168 13.52 2.11 16.12
CA ILE A 168 12.39 1.93 15.20
C ILE A 168 11.26 2.90 15.60
N PRO A 169 10.75 3.74 14.67
CA PRO A 169 9.67 4.66 14.99
C PRO A 169 8.36 3.94 15.35
N GLU A 170 7.63 4.47 16.34
CA GLU A 170 6.27 4.03 16.66
C GLU A 170 5.38 4.11 15.41
N GLY A 171 4.55 3.08 15.22
CA GLY A 171 3.64 2.97 14.08
C GLY A 171 4.34 2.69 12.74
N ALA A 172 5.66 2.46 12.71
CA ALA A 172 6.36 2.08 11.48
C ALA A 172 5.87 0.73 10.93
N VAL A 173 6.14 0.50 9.65
CA VAL A 173 6.05 -0.82 9.03
C VAL A 173 7.46 -1.40 8.95
N VAL A 174 7.64 -2.60 9.50
CA VAL A 174 8.94 -3.28 9.54
C VAL A 174 8.93 -4.46 8.58
N MET A 175 9.69 -4.37 7.50
CA MET A 175 9.84 -5.45 6.52
C MET A 175 11.14 -6.24 6.78
N ILE A 176 11.05 -7.56 6.79
CA ILE A 176 12.18 -8.47 6.96
C ILE A 176 12.66 -8.92 5.58
N ARG A 177 13.80 -8.37 5.14
CA ARG A 177 14.43 -8.73 3.87
C ARG A 177 15.20 -10.04 4.01
N SER A 178 14.89 -10.98 3.13
CA SER A 178 15.53 -12.30 3.05
C SER A 178 15.99 -12.67 1.63
N ASP A 179 15.66 -11.85 0.62
CA ASP A 179 15.86 -12.13 -0.81
C ASP A 179 15.11 -13.40 -1.31
N TRP A 180 14.18 -13.93 -0.52
CA TRP A 180 13.28 -15.03 -0.87
C TRP A 180 12.41 -14.73 -2.09
N TYR A 181 11.98 -13.47 -2.26
CA TYR A 181 11.14 -13.01 -3.36
C TYR A 181 11.73 -13.34 -4.74
N LYS A 182 13.07 -13.49 -4.83
CA LYS A 182 13.78 -13.88 -6.07
C LYS A 182 13.39 -15.26 -6.58
N LYS A 183 12.77 -16.10 -5.73
CA LYS A 183 12.26 -17.43 -6.06
C LYS A 183 10.83 -17.44 -6.61
N TRP A 184 10.10 -16.33 -6.51
CA TRP A 184 8.65 -16.26 -6.78
C TRP A 184 8.25 -16.84 -8.14
N PHE A 185 8.97 -16.45 -9.20
CA PHE A 185 8.69 -16.90 -10.58
C PHE A 185 9.63 -18.01 -11.08
N THR A 186 10.77 -18.23 -10.42
CA THR A 186 11.83 -19.13 -10.89
C THR A 186 11.80 -20.49 -10.19
N GLU A 187 11.34 -20.53 -8.95
CA GLU A 187 11.31 -21.73 -8.10
C GLU A 187 9.97 -21.82 -7.34
N THR A 188 8.84 -21.62 -8.04
CA THR A 188 7.50 -21.54 -7.44
C THR A 188 7.16 -22.69 -6.48
N ALA A 189 7.58 -23.93 -6.78
CA ALA A 189 7.36 -25.07 -5.90
C ALA A 189 8.20 -25.03 -4.62
N ARG A 190 9.44 -24.50 -4.69
CA ARG A 190 10.34 -24.34 -3.54
C ARG A 190 9.89 -23.23 -2.60
N PHE A 191 9.20 -22.22 -3.12
CA PHE A 191 8.80 -21.03 -2.38
C PHE A 191 8.07 -21.36 -1.08
N ASN A 192 7.18 -22.36 -1.11
CA ASN A 192 6.33 -22.76 0.02
C ASN A 192 6.84 -24.00 0.77
N GLN A 193 8.03 -24.51 0.43
CA GLN A 193 8.59 -25.68 1.08
C GLN A 193 9.44 -25.27 2.29
N LYS A 194 9.14 -25.87 3.45
CA LYS A 194 9.99 -25.74 4.63
C LYS A 194 11.35 -26.42 4.38
N PRO A 195 12.47 -25.85 4.86
CA PRO A 195 12.56 -24.57 5.55
C PRO A 195 12.51 -23.36 4.59
N PHE A 196 11.94 -22.27 5.08
CA PHE A 196 11.94 -20.92 4.51
C PHE A 196 12.27 -19.93 5.63
N PRO A 197 12.75 -18.70 5.33
CA PRO A 197 13.11 -17.74 6.36
C PRO A 197 11.86 -17.29 7.12
N GLY A 198 12.02 -16.79 8.34
CA GLY A 198 10.88 -16.36 9.14
C GLY A 198 11.22 -15.32 10.18
N VAL A 199 10.35 -15.12 11.16
CA VAL A 199 10.58 -14.25 12.30
C VAL A 199 10.33 -15.02 13.59
N LYS A 200 11.24 -14.91 14.56
CA LYS A 200 11.01 -15.55 15.86
C LYS A 200 9.91 -14.84 16.62
N LEU A 201 9.14 -15.60 17.41
CA LEU A 201 8.05 -15.06 18.24
C LEU A 201 8.52 -13.96 19.21
N ASP A 202 9.70 -14.12 19.82
CA ASP A 202 10.26 -13.11 20.73
C ASP A 202 10.61 -11.80 19.99
N ALA A 203 11.09 -11.89 18.75
CA ALA A 203 11.35 -10.75 17.88
C ALA A 203 10.05 -10.04 17.46
N LEU A 204 8.99 -10.79 17.13
CA LEU A 204 7.66 -10.23 16.86
C LEU A 204 7.10 -9.50 18.07
N GLN A 205 7.15 -10.12 19.24
CA GLN A 205 6.72 -9.53 20.51
C GLN A 205 7.51 -8.25 20.81
N PHE A 206 8.82 -8.25 20.63
CA PHE A 206 9.66 -7.07 20.82
C PHE A 206 9.24 -5.92 19.90
N LEU A 207 9.05 -6.19 18.61
CA LEU A 207 8.62 -5.20 17.64
C LEU A 207 7.24 -4.61 17.99
N HIS A 208 6.26 -5.46 18.28
CA HIS A 208 4.89 -5.02 18.52
C HIS A 208 4.69 -4.40 19.91
N LEU A 209 5.28 -4.97 20.95
CA LEU A 209 5.06 -4.54 22.33
C LEU A 209 6.02 -3.44 22.77
N GLU A 210 7.30 -3.50 22.38
CA GLU A 210 8.30 -2.52 22.80
C GLU A 210 8.54 -1.40 21.78
N ARG A 211 8.34 -1.65 20.48
CA ARG A 211 8.47 -0.61 19.44
C ARG A 211 7.14 -0.09 18.92
N GLN A 212 6.03 -0.75 19.27
CA GLN A 212 4.68 -0.32 18.92
C GLN A 212 4.54 -0.08 17.41
N ILE A 213 5.12 -0.96 16.60
CA ILE A 213 5.02 -0.89 15.13
C ILE A 213 3.57 -1.11 14.70
N LEU A 214 3.22 -0.65 13.50
CA LEU A 214 1.90 -0.91 12.94
C LEU A 214 1.76 -2.40 12.57
N PHE A 215 2.71 -2.89 11.77
CA PHE A 215 2.81 -4.29 11.40
C PHE A 215 4.20 -4.64 10.91
N HIS A 216 4.50 -5.94 10.95
CA HIS A 216 5.67 -6.51 10.32
C HIS A 216 5.29 -7.20 9.00
N GLY A 217 6.24 -7.30 8.07
CA GLY A 217 6.06 -8.06 6.84
C GLY A 217 7.31 -8.81 6.42
N HIS A 218 7.13 -9.80 5.57
CA HIS A 218 8.19 -10.70 5.11
C HIS A 218 7.93 -11.18 3.68
N GLU A 219 8.94 -11.81 3.10
CA GLU A 219 8.91 -12.25 1.69
C GLU A 219 8.25 -13.63 1.47
N PRO A 220 8.35 -14.62 2.39
CA PRO A 220 7.58 -15.87 2.32
C PRO A 220 6.05 -15.68 2.41
N LEU A 221 5.31 -16.78 2.30
CA LEU A 221 3.83 -16.84 2.44
C LEU A 221 3.38 -17.37 3.81
N ASP A 222 4.28 -17.38 4.79
CA ASP A 222 3.97 -17.76 6.17
C ASP A 222 5.01 -17.04 7.07
N THR A 223 4.61 -16.53 8.23
CA THR A 223 5.51 -15.80 9.18
C THR A 223 6.71 -16.64 9.63
N ASP A 224 6.51 -17.94 9.82
CA ASP A 224 7.47 -18.82 10.45
C ASP A 224 7.26 -20.29 10.04
N THR A 225 8.27 -21.14 10.26
CA THR A 225 8.17 -22.57 9.92
C THR A 225 7.76 -23.48 11.10
N THR A 226 7.35 -22.95 12.25
CA THR A 226 6.97 -23.79 13.42
C THR A 226 5.78 -24.71 13.08
N PRO A 227 5.54 -25.78 13.86
CA PRO A 227 4.47 -26.73 13.56
C PRO A 227 3.07 -26.10 13.48
N ASN A 228 2.81 -25.05 14.26
CA ASN A 228 1.51 -24.41 14.40
C ASN A 228 1.51 -22.92 13.99
N LEU A 229 2.55 -22.45 13.29
CA LEU A 229 2.74 -21.03 12.94
C LEU A 229 2.62 -20.12 14.19
N GLU A 230 3.38 -20.44 15.23
CA GLU A 230 3.31 -19.79 16.55
C GLU A 230 3.45 -18.26 16.49
N GLY A 231 4.23 -17.73 15.54
CA GLY A 231 4.38 -16.31 15.31
C GLY A 231 3.10 -15.67 14.76
N GLU A 232 2.56 -16.23 13.68
CA GLU A 232 1.30 -15.78 13.07
C GLU A 232 0.12 -15.92 14.04
N ALA A 233 0.02 -17.08 14.70
CA ALA A 233 -0.99 -17.34 15.72
C ALA A 233 -0.96 -16.27 16.82
N TRP A 234 0.22 -15.95 17.36
CA TRP A 234 0.33 -14.91 18.37
C TRP A 234 -0.07 -13.53 17.82
N LEU A 235 0.41 -13.15 16.63
CA LEU A 235 0.13 -11.85 16.04
C LEU A 235 -1.37 -11.59 15.87
N LEU A 236 -2.07 -12.53 15.23
CA LEU A 236 -3.45 -12.33 14.83
C LEU A 236 -4.42 -12.46 16.01
N HIS A 237 -4.16 -13.36 16.96
CA HIS A 237 -4.89 -13.42 18.24
C HIS A 237 -4.62 -12.20 19.15
N ASN A 238 -3.53 -11.47 18.94
CA ASN A 238 -3.26 -10.21 19.65
C ASN A 238 -3.67 -8.97 18.83
N HIS A 239 -4.52 -9.15 17.82
CA HIS A 239 -5.10 -8.07 17.01
C HIS A 239 -4.07 -7.23 16.22
N TYR A 240 -2.90 -7.80 15.92
CA TYR A 240 -1.96 -7.22 14.97
C TYR A 240 -2.25 -7.69 13.54
N THR A 241 -1.61 -7.04 12.57
CA THR A 241 -1.66 -7.43 11.15
C THR A 241 -0.27 -7.88 10.70
N GLN A 242 -0.19 -8.59 9.57
CA GLN A 242 1.09 -8.93 8.94
C GLN A 242 1.02 -8.81 7.41
N ALA A 243 2.16 -8.59 6.78
CA ALA A 243 2.27 -8.60 5.33
C ALA A 243 3.10 -9.79 4.83
N GLU A 244 2.63 -10.47 3.81
CA GLU A 244 3.30 -11.64 3.23
C GLU A 244 3.52 -11.48 1.73
N GLY A 245 4.47 -12.26 1.18
CA GLY A 245 4.78 -12.23 -0.24
C GLY A 245 5.32 -10.88 -0.71
N VAL A 246 6.04 -10.15 0.14
CA VAL A 246 6.59 -8.83 -0.20
C VAL A 246 7.77 -8.97 -1.18
N ALA A 247 7.82 -8.12 -2.21
CA ALA A 247 8.83 -8.14 -3.25
C ALA A 247 9.89 -7.04 -3.09
N ASN A 248 11.04 -7.20 -3.75
CA ASN A 248 12.02 -6.13 -4.02
C ASN A 248 12.55 -5.38 -2.78
N LEU A 249 12.62 -6.04 -1.62
CA LEU A 249 13.17 -5.40 -0.41
C LEU A 249 14.67 -5.08 -0.53
N ASP A 250 15.39 -5.69 -1.48
CA ASP A 250 16.78 -5.35 -1.83
C ASP A 250 16.91 -4.03 -2.61
N GLN A 251 15.81 -3.46 -3.06
CA GLN A 251 15.77 -2.23 -3.85
C GLN A 251 15.37 -0.99 -3.03
N VAL A 252 15.26 -1.10 -1.71
CA VAL A 252 14.84 0.00 -0.82
C VAL A 252 15.86 0.28 0.29
N PRO A 253 15.93 1.51 0.80
CA PRO A 253 16.85 1.82 1.89
C PRO A 253 16.39 1.15 3.19
N ALA A 254 17.36 0.80 4.04
CA ALA A 254 17.10 0.21 5.35
C ALA A 254 16.26 1.11 6.27
N ALA A 255 16.40 2.44 6.13
CA ALA A 255 15.71 3.46 6.92
C ALA A 255 15.44 4.72 6.08
N GLY A 256 14.48 5.54 6.50
CA GLY A 256 14.22 6.88 5.92
C GLY A 256 13.27 6.90 4.73
N ALA A 257 12.80 5.74 4.26
CA ALA A 257 11.70 5.66 3.30
C ALA A 257 10.34 5.69 4.01
N LEU A 258 9.29 6.01 3.23
CA LEU A 258 7.91 5.73 3.60
C LEU A 258 7.43 4.49 2.83
N VAL A 259 6.34 3.88 3.29
CA VAL A 259 5.56 2.90 2.52
C VAL A 259 4.14 3.43 2.35
N SER A 260 3.69 3.45 1.10
CA SER A 260 2.28 3.58 0.75
C SER A 260 1.64 2.20 0.72
N ILE A 261 0.48 2.06 1.37
CA ILE A 261 -0.20 0.78 1.58
C ILE A 261 -1.62 0.90 1.02
N GLY A 262 -1.89 0.15 -0.03
CA GLY A 262 -3.25 -0.08 -0.53
C GLY A 262 -3.61 -1.54 -0.41
N PHE A 263 -4.89 -1.86 -0.23
CA PHE A 263 -5.37 -3.23 -0.29
C PHE A 263 -6.81 -3.25 -0.79
N ALA A 264 -7.22 -4.39 -1.36
CA ALA A 264 -8.63 -4.61 -1.69
C ALA A 264 -9.48 -4.56 -0.40
N LYS A 265 -10.69 -4.02 -0.49
CA LYS A 265 -11.59 -3.86 0.65
C LYS A 265 -12.87 -4.72 0.50
N PRO A 266 -12.78 -6.05 0.40
CA PRO A 266 -13.96 -6.90 0.45
C PRO A 266 -14.62 -6.75 1.83
N GLU A 267 -15.93 -6.52 1.84
CA GLU A 267 -16.70 -6.40 3.07
C GLU A 267 -16.62 -7.71 3.88
N GLY A 268 -16.12 -7.62 5.11
CA GLY A 268 -15.95 -8.76 6.02
C GLY A 268 -14.82 -9.72 5.65
N GLY A 269 -13.90 -9.35 4.76
CA GLY A 269 -12.82 -10.24 4.30
C GLY A 269 -11.78 -10.59 5.38
N THR A 270 -11.21 -11.79 5.26
CA THR A 270 -10.23 -12.36 6.21
C THR A 270 -8.79 -12.30 5.73
N GLY A 271 -8.56 -11.69 4.57
CA GLY A 271 -7.27 -11.43 3.94
C GLY A 271 -7.40 -10.26 2.98
N GLY A 272 -6.28 -9.75 2.50
CA GLY A 272 -6.26 -8.59 1.62
C GLY A 272 -5.20 -8.67 0.54
N TYR A 273 -5.60 -8.58 -0.73
CA TYR A 273 -4.67 -8.34 -1.84
C TYR A 273 -4.02 -6.97 -1.65
N ALA A 274 -2.73 -6.94 -1.34
CA ALA A 274 -2.04 -5.74 -0.93
C ALA A 274 -1.17 -5.17 -2.06
N ARG A 275 -1.06 -3.84 -2.07
CA ARG A 275 -0.17 -3.06 -2.90
C ARG A 275 0.70 -2.18 -2.01
N TYR A 276 1.97 -2.54 -1.91
CA TYR A 276 2.99 -1.83 -1.17
C TYR A 276 3.90 -1.08 -2.13
N ILE A 277 4.08 0.22 -1.89
CA ILE A 277 5.00 1.04 -2.69
C ILE A 277 5.90 1.78 -1.72
N ALA A 278 7.20 1.52 -1.79
CA ALA A 278 8.17 2.32 -1.04
C ALA A 278 8.37 3.67 -1.73
N ILE A 279 8.44 4.72 -0.91
CA ILE A 279 8.72 6.09 -1.32
C ILE A 279 10.10 6.43 -0.74
N CYS A 280 11.11 6.36 -1.60
CA CYS A 280 12.52 6.50 -1.26
C CYS A 280 13.05 7.91 -1.57
N PRO A 281 14.21 8.29 -1.01
CA PRO A 281 14.88 9.55 -1.35
C PRO A 281 15.03 9.76 -2.87
N PRO A 282 15.04 11.03 -3.35
CA PRO A 282 15.05 11.33 -4.78
C PRO A 282 16.32 10.87 -5.52
N ASP A 283 17.43 10.74 -4.81
CA ASP A 283 18.73 10.26 -5.31
C ASP A 283 18.88 8.74 -5.19
N TRP A 284 17.83 8.02 -4.76
CA TRP A 284 17.86 6.57 -4.66
C TRP A 284 18.00 5.91 -6.04
N GLN A 285 18.83 4.87 -6.12
CA GLN A 285 19.23 4.27 -7.41
C GLN A 285 18.13 3.41 -8.06
N TYR A 286 17.17 2.93 -7.28
CA TYR A 286 16.08 2.06 -7.74
C TYR A 286 14.76 2.83 -7.82
N GLY A 287 13.82 2.28 -8.58
CA GLY A 287 12.49 2.86 -8.76
C GLY A 287 12.46 4.01 -9.76
N VAL A 288 11.29 4.64 -9.86
CA VAL A 288 11.02 5.76 -10.76
C VAL A 288 10.34 6.89 -10.00
N SER A 289 10.65 8.13 -10.36
CA SER A 289 9.96 9.31 -9.84
C SER A 289 8.75 9.67 -10.70
N VAL A 290 7.87 10.53 -10.18
CA VAL A 290 6.76 11.09 -10.97
C VAL A 290 7.30 11.92 -12.15
N LEU A 291 8.48 12.51 -12.02
CA LEU A 291 9.12 13.27 -13.10
C LEU A 291 9.60 12.37 -14.26
N GLU A 292 10.03 11.14 -13.95
CA GLU A 292 10.48 10.16 -14.94
C GLU A 292 9.31 9.37 -15.54
N ALA A 293 8.32 9.04 -14.73
CA ALA A 293 7.13 8.26 -15.09
C ALA A 293 5.86 8.96 -14.56
N PRO A 294 5.33 9.98 -15.26
CA PRO A 294 4.22 10.81 -14.77
C PRO A 294 2.87 10.08 -14.69
N GLY A 295 2.78 8.84 -15.18
CA GLY A 295 1.57 8.01 -15.10
C GLY A 295 0.45 8.39 -16.07
N ALA A 296 0.51 9.55 -16.72
CA ALA A 296 -0.45 9.97 -17.73
C ALA A 296 0.18 10.87 -18.83
N PRO A 297 -0.01 10.54 -20.12
CA PRO A 297 -0.52 9.25 -20.62
C PRO A 297 0.48 8.11 -20.36
N LEU A 298 -0.02 6.89 -20.22
CA LEU A 298 0.84 5.70 -20.13
C LEU A 298 1.41 5.32 -21.52
N PRO A 299 2.61 4.69 -21.57
CA PRO A 299 3.19 4.21 -22.82
C PRO A 299 2.31 3.13 -23.46
N LYS A 300 2.29 3.08 -24.80
CA LYS A 300 1.59 2.03 -25.55
C LYS A 300 2.41 0.74 -25.55
N GLN A 301 1.70 -0.39 -25.54
CA GLN A 301 2.31 -1.70 -25.74
C GLN A 301 2.87 -1.83 -27.17
N PRO A 302 4.00 -2.54 -27.38
CA PRO A 302 4.63 -2.67 -28.69
C PRO A 302 3.83 -3.55 -29.67
N HIS A 303 2.97 -4.43 -29.14
CA HIS A 303 2.11 -5.33 -29.92
C HIS A 303 0.69 -5.35 -29.33
N PRO A 304 -0.32 -5.80 -30.10
CA PRO A 304 -1.65 -6.02 -29.57
C PRO A 304 -1.64 -6.95 -28.35
N LEU A 305 -2.43 -6.61 -27.34
CA LEU A 305 -2.60 -7.47 -26.17
C LEU A 305 -3.48 -8.68 -26.53
N ARG A 306 -2.99 -9.88 -26.24
CA ARG A 306 -3.72 -11.15 -26.38
C ARG A 306 -3.56 -11.98 -25.10
N ARG A 307 -4.57 -12.78 -24.79
CA ARG A 307 -4.50 -13.69 -23.64
C ARG A 307 -3.58 -14.85 -23.97
N ASP A 308 -2.66 -15.17 -23.07
CA ASP A 308 -1.87 -16.40 -23.13
C ASP A 308 -2.68 -17.61 -22.63
N ALA A 309 -2.02 -18.78 -22.54
CA ALA A 309 -2.65 -20.02 -22.08
C ALA A 309 -3.17 -19.96 -20.63
N ASN A 310 -2.71 -18.99 -19.83
CA ASN A 310 -3.17 -18.75 -18.47
C ASN A 310 -4.19 -17.61 -18.39
N GLY A 311 -4.68 -17.11 -19.53
CA GLY A 311 -5.64 -16.01 -19.59
C GLY A 311 -5.04 -14.63 -19.31
N VAL A 312 -3.72 -14.52 -19.14
CA VAL A 312 -3.03 -13.25 -18.86
C VAL A 312 -2.85 -12.46 -20.16
N LEU A 313 -3.23 -11.19 -20.18
CA LEU A 313 -3.00 -10.32 -21.34
C LEU A 313 -1.52 -9.97 -21.47
N LYS A 314 -0.94 -10.27 -22.63
CA LYS A 314 0.45 -9.97 -22.98
C LYS A 314 0.54 -9.37 -24.39
N PRO A 315 1.50 -8.48 -24.67
CA PRO A 315 1.80 -8.06 -26.03
C PRO A 315 2.21 -9.29 -26.85
N THR A 316 1.50 -9.58 -27.95
CA THR A 316 1.75 -10.75 -28.80
C THR A 316 1.95 -10.30 -30.25
N PRO A 317 3.13 -10.56 -30.85
CA PRO A 317 3.46 -10.20 -32.24
C PRO A 317 2.52 -10.76 -33.30
#